data_AF-A0A2V5URP7-F1
#
_entry.id   AF-A0A2V5URP7-F1
#
_cell.length_a   1.000
_cell.length_b   1.000
_cell.length_c   1.000
_cell.angle_alpha   90.00
_cell.angle_beta   90.00
_cell.angle_gamma   90.00
#
_symmetry.space_group_name_H-M   'P 1'
#
loop_
_entity.id
_entity.type
_entity.pdbx_description
1 polymer ?
#
loop_
_entity_poly.entity_id
_entity_poly.type
_entity_poly.pdbx_seq_one_letter_code
_entity_poly.pdbx_strand_id
1 'polypeptide(L)'
;MLTRLLHACGLYLGPKDELMPAQADNPDGFWEHLGFAALNDELLNELGGAWDLPPKTDETFEHARLDRLRMKAQLLIEPFNSAGLWGWKDPRNSLTLPFWQDLLPGVKTLIMVRNPLEVAHSMKERNGTSYSFGLRLWEIYNKRLIETASKQERLVTHYDLFFENAEAELRRIAHFTGLPDSEVQKAAALVTKRRRHTHFTIEHLIDARVAPEVIELYRALVAESSAERQDNRTAVTAHQAAKSRESELLPGAVTRLNAFVPERIAQIEQLYQEFLAQAEARHKAQ
;
A
#
# COMPACT_ATOMS: atom_id res chain seq x y z
N MET A 1 6.30 6.94 3.48
CA MET A 1 7.41 6.15 4.07
C MET A 1 8.10 5.27 3.03
N LEU A 2 7.49 4.17 2.54
CA LEU A 2 8.18 3.20 1.66
C LEU A 2 8.90 3.83 0.47
N THR A 3 8.22 4.66 -0.32
CA THR A 3 8.82 5.30 -1.51
C THR A 3 10.09 6.11 -1.18
N ARG A 4 10.12 6.79 -0.03
CA ARG A 4 11.31 7.49 0.48
C ARG A 4 12.45 6.52 0.79
N LEU A 5 12.14 5.37 1.38
CA LEU A 5 13.14 4.35 1.70
C LEU A 5 13.74 3.76 0.42
N LEU A 6 12.90 3.46 -0.58
CA LEU A 6 13.36 2.95 -1.87
C LEU A 6 14.18 3.99 -2.64
N HIS A 7 13.79 5.26 -2.58
CA HIS A 7 14.59 6.34 -3.14
C HIS A 7 15.97 6.43 -2.49
N ALA A 8 16.05 6.29 -1.16
CA ALA A 8 17.32 6.23 -0.45
C ALA A 8 18.15 4.98 -0.83
N CYS A 9 17.51 3.89 -1.26
CA CYS A 9 18.18 2.71 -1.83
C CYS A 9 18.56 2.87 -3.31
N GLY A 10 18.32 4.03 -3.93
CA GLY A 10 18.70 4.32 -5.32
C GLY A 10 17.58 4.23 -6.35
N LEU A 11 16.31 4.08 -5.94
CA LEU A 11 15.18 4.14 -6.87
C LEU A 11 15.02 5.57 -7.41
N TYR A 12 15.16 5.73 -8.73
CA TYR A 12 14.90 7.01 -9.37
C TYR A 12 13.38 7.27 -9.45
N LEU A 13 12.94 8.45 -9.00
CA LEU A 13 11.53 8.84 -8.95
C LEU A 13 11.18 9.99 -9.90
N GLY A 14 12.13 10.42 -10.74
CA GLY A 14 12.01 11.62 -11.55
C GLY A 14 12.72 12.84 -10.95
N PRO A 15 12.69 13.99 -11.64
CA PRO A 15 13.23 15.25 -11.16
C PRO A 15 12.54 15.69 -9.86
N LYS A 16 13.31 16.30 -8.94
CA LYS A 16 12.80 16.65 -7.60
C LYS A 16 11.68 17.71 -7.64
N ASP A 17 11.73 18.61 -8.60
CA ASP A 17 10.74 19.65 -8.87
C ASP A 17 9.45 19.11 -9.50
N GLU A 18 9.47 17.88 -10.00
CA GLU A 18 8.29 17.15 -10.48
C GLU A 18 7.68 16.23 -9.40
N LEU A 19 8.28 16.15 -8.22
CA LEU A 19 7.70 15.45 -7.07
C LEU A 19 6.76 16.37 -6.29
N MET A 20 5.62 15.81 -5.88
CA MET A 20 4.62 16.52 -5.09
C MET A 20 5.23 17.05 -3.78
N PRO A 21 5.07 18.36 -3.48
CA PRO A 21 5.63 18.95 -2.29
C PRO A 21 5.02 18.36 -1.01
N ALA A 22 5.77 18.39 0.08
CA ALA A 22 5.24 18.02 1.39
C ALA A 22 4.11 18.97 1.80
N GLN A 23 3.11 18.44 2.49
CA GLN A 23 1.98 19.19 3.04
C GLN A 23 1.89 18.98 4.55
N ALA A 24 1.04 19.74 5.24
CA ALA A 24 0.93 19.68 6.70
C ALA A 24 0.49 18.30 7.22
N ASP A 25 -0.32 17.58 6.46
CA ASP A 25 -0.80 16.23 6.74
C ASP A 25 0.23 15.14 6.39
N ASN A 26 1.24 15.46 5.56
CA ASN A 26 2.34 14.58 5.22
C ASN A 26 3.68 15.35 5.12
N PRO A 27 4.27 15.72 6.27
CA PRO A 27 5.47 16.55 6.31
C PRO A 27 6.72 15.85 5.76
N ASP A 28 6.70 14.52 5.67
CA ASP A 28 7.77 13.72 5.08
C ASP A 28 7.70 13.66 3.54
N GLY A 29 6.68 14.29 2.92
CA GLY A 29 6.45 14.31 1.47
C GLY A 29 5.61 13.13 0.97
N PHE A 30 4.87 13.35 -0.13
CA PHE A 30 4.06 12.30 -0.75
C PHE A 30 4.90 11.33 -1.58
N TRP A 31 6.05 11.81 -2.10
CA TRP A 31 6.93 11.09 -3.02
C TRP A 31 6.18 10.60 -4.27
N GLU A 32 5.16 11.35 -4.67
CA GLU A 32 4.36 11.10 -5.87
C GLU A 32 4.86 12.02 -6.98
N HIS A 33 5.06 11.45 -8.17
CA HIS A 33 5.43 12.24 -9.34
C HIS A 33 4.17 12.90 -9.92
N LEU A 34 4.20 14.22 -10.05
CA LEU A 34 3.02 15.03 -10.42
C LEU A 34 2.46 14.63 -11.79
N GLY A 35 3.32 14.28 -12.76
CA GLY A 35 2.88 13.82 -14.07
C GLY A 35 2.12 12.49 -14.03
N PHE A 36 2.57 11.52 -13.24
CA PHE A 36 1.89 10.22 -13.09
C PHE A 36 0.57 10.39 -12.35
N ALA A 37 0.56 11.25 -11.32
CA ALA A 37 -0.64 11.62 -10.60
C ALA A 37 -1.68 12.28 -11.52
N ALA A 38 -1.30 13.32 -12.26
CA ALA A 38 -2.23 13.97 -13.18
C ALA A 38 -2.78 13.00 -14.23
N LEU A 39 -1.94 12.12 -14.77
CA LEU A 39 -2.39 11.16 -15.78
C LEU A 39 -3.35 10.10 -15.22
N ASN A 40 -3.09 9.61 -14.00
CA ASN A 40 -4.02 8.71 -13.32
C ASN A 40 -5.39 9.38 -13.09
N ASP A 41 -5.43 10.66 -12.73
CA ASP A 41 -6.69 11.38 -12.58
C ASP A 41 -7.41 11.55 -13.93
N GLU A 42 -6.71 11.95 -15.00
CA GLU A 42 -7.31 12.02 -16.34
C GLU A 42 -7.86 10.65 -16.76
N LEU A 43 -7.11 9.56 -16.52
CA LEU A 43 -7.51 8.21 -16.87
C LEU A 43 -8.76 7.76 -16.11
N LEU A 44 -8.81 7.98 -14.80
CA LEU A 44 -10.00 7.62 -14.02
C LEU A 44 -11.23 8.42 -14.49
N ASN A 45 -11.06 9.71 -14.79
CA ASN A 45 -12.15 10.55 -15.31
C ASN A 45 -12.67 10.06 -16.66
N GLU A 46 -11.79 9.68 -17.60
CA GLU A 46 -12.18 9.10 -18.89
C GLU A 46 -12.92 7.76 -18.76
N LEU A 47 -12.67 7.03 -17.67
CA LEU A 47 -13.38 5.80 -17.29
C LEU A 47 -14.64 6.07 -16.45
N GLY A 48 -15.06 7.34 -16.31
CA GLY A 48 -16.27 7.72 -15.59
C GLY A 48 -16.15 7.60 -14.07
N GLY A 49 -14.94 7.62 -13.52
CA GLY A 49 -14.68 7.52 -12.09
C GLY A 49 -13.65 8.52 -11.58
N ALA A 50 -13.30 8.36 -10.32
CA ALA A 50 -12.30 9.12 -9.60
C ALA A 50 -11.68 8.24 -8.50
N TRP A 51 -10.79 8.78 -7.69
CA TRP A 51 -10.17 8.04 -6.59
C TRP A 51 -11.19 7.65 -5.50
N ASP A 52 -12.19 8.48 -5.26
CA ASP A 52 -13.26 8.32 -4.27
C ASP A 52 -14.50 7.63 -4.86
N LEU A 53 -14.58 7.57 -6.19
CA LEU A 53 -15.59 6.85 -6.95
C LEU A 53 -14.93 5.97 -8.01
N PRO A 54 -14.32 4.83 -7.62
CA PRO A 54 -13.59 3.99 -8.56
C PRO A 54 -14.46 3.57 -9.75
N PRO A 55 -13.89 3.50 -10.97
CA PRO A 55 -14.59 3.01 -12.16
C PRO A 55 -15.18 1.61 -11.96
N LYS A 56 -16.21 1.28 -12.75
CA LYS A 56 -16.86 -0.03 -12.69
C LYS A 56 -15.92 -1.16 -13.09
N THR A 57 -16.26 -2.39 -12.68
CA THR A 57 -15.42 -3.58 -12.89
C THR A 57 -15.35 -4.07 -14.33
N ASP A 58 -16.35 -3.72 -15.13
CA ASP A 58 -16.48 -4.07 -16.54
C ASP A 58 -15.84 -3.04 -17.50
N GLU A 59 -15.31 -1.92 -16.98
CA GLU A 59 -14.53 -0.98 -17.78
C GLU A 59 -13.22 -1.63 -18.27
N THR A 60 -12.88 -1.43 -19.55
CA THR A 60 -11.64 -1.91 -20.15
C THR A 60 -10.73 -0.77 -20.58
N PHE A 61 -9.43 -1.03 -20.44
CA PHE A 61 -8.33 -0.15 -20.83
C PHE A 61 -7.94 -0.28 -22.30
N GLU A 62 -8.63 -1.10 -23.10
CA GLU A 62 -8.31 -1.33 -24.52
C GLU A 62 -8.94 -0.29 -25.46
N HIS A 63 -9.92 0.48 -25.00
CA HIS A 63 -10.65 1.42 -25.86
C HIS A 63 -9.75 2.49 -26.51
N ALA A 64 -10.03 2.82 -27.78
CA ALA A 64 -9.35 3.88 -28.52
C ALA A 64 -9.49 5.28 -27.89
N ARG A 65 -10.54 5.51 -27.08
CA ARG A 65 -10.69 6.77 -26.32
C ARG A 65 -9.49 7.08 -25.41
N LEU A 66 -8.72 6.04 -25.04
CA LEU A 66 -7.54 6.17 -24.19
C LEU A 66 -6.24 6.41 -24.99
N ASP A 67 -6.25 6.42 -26.32
CA ASP A 67 -5.04 6.57 -27.15
C ASP A 67 -4.29 7.87 -26.87
N ARG A 68 -5.04 8.95 -26.65
CA ARG A 68 -4.47 10.25 -26.24
C ARG A 68 -3.71 10.13 -24.91
N LEU A 69 -4.26 9.37 -23.96
CA LEU A 69 -3.62 9.14 -22.67
C LEU A 69 -2.41 8.22 -22.80
N ARG A 70 -2.44 7.20 -23.67
CA ARG A 70 -1.29 6.34 -23.95
C ARG A 70 -0.12 7.14 -24.51
N MET A 71 -0.38 8.05 -25.47
CA MET A 71 0.66 8.95 -26.01
C MET A 71 1.24 9.87 -24.92
N LYS A 72 0.38 10.46 -24.07
CA LYS A 72 0.84 11.26 -22.92
C LYS A 72 1.70 10.43 -21.96
N ALA A 73 1.29 9.20 -21.67
CA ALA A 73 2.04 8.29 -20.80
C ALA A 73 3.43 7.97 -21.37
N GLN A 74 3.52 7.68 -22.67
CA GLN A 74 4.80 7.40 -23.33
C GLN A 74 5.76 8.59 -23.25
N LEU A 75 5.27 9.81 -23.49
CA LEU A 75 6.05 11.04 -23.33
C LEU A 75 6.48 11.27 -21.88
N LEU A 76 5.61 10.94 -20.91
CA LEU A 76 5.94 11.04 -19.48
C LEU A 76 7.02 10.04 -19.06
N ILE A 77 7.03 8.84 -19.64
CA ILE A 77 7.98 7.77 -19.35
C ILE A 77 9.34 8.02 -20.02
N GLU A 78 9.37 8.66 -21.19
CA GLU A 78 10.58 8.82 -22.01
C GLU A 78 11.81 9.32 -21.22
N PRO A 79 11.73 10.35 -20.36
CA PRO A 79 12.88 10.83 -19.59
C PRO A 79 13.46 9.78 -18.62
N PHE A 80 12.61 8.86 -18.14
CA PHE A 80 12.98 7.83 -17.18
C PHE A 80 13.76 6.67 -17.80
N ASN A 81 13.69 6.49 -19.12
CA ASN A 81 14.40 5.42 -19.82
C ASN A 81 15.92 5.51 -19.69
N SER A 82 16.44 6.70 -19.35
CA SER A 82 17.87 6.91 -19.11
C SER A 82 18.33 6.44 -17.72
N ALA A 83 17.40 6.21 -16.79
CA ALA A 83 17.69 5.71 -15.45
C ALA A 83 17.86 4.19 -15.45
N GLY A 84 18.85 3.68 -14.71
CA GLY A 84 19.08 2.24 -14.58
C GLY A 84 17.91 1.50 -13.92
N LEU A 85 17.34 2.07 -12.85
CA LEU A 85 16.13 1.58 -12.20
C LEU A 85 15.30 2.76 -11.71
N TRP A 86 14.03 2.78 -12.09
CA TRP A 86 13.10 3.85 -11.73
C TRP A 86 11.75 3.29 -11.32
N GLY A 87 10.95 4.13 -10.68
CA GLY A 87 9.56 3.83 -10.36
C GLY A 87 8.80 5.07 -9.95
N TRP A 88 7.51 4.91 -9.70
CA TRP A 88 6.66 5.95 -9.16
C TRP A 88 5.71 5.34 -8.14
N LYS A 89 5.16 6.20 -7.28
CA LYS A 89 4.11 5.81 -6.35
C LYS A 89 2.90 6.69 -6.60
N ASP A 90 1.75 6.04 -6.61
CA ASP A 90 0.43 6.65 -6.61
C ASP A 90 -0.57 5.60 -6.13
N PRO A 91 -1.39 5.86 -5.09
CA PRO A 91 -2.42 4.91 -4.66
C PRO A 91 -3.39 4.52 -5.78
N ARG A 92 -3.65 5.40 -6.76
CA ARG A 92 -4.56 5.15 -7.89
C ARG A 92 -3.99 4.17 -8.90
N ASN A 93 -2.69 3.87 -8.85
CA ASN A 93 -2.12 2.75 -9.60
C ASN A 93 -2.87 1.43 -9.30
N SER A 94 -3.47 1.27 -8.11
CA SER A 94 -4.34 0.14 -7.79
C SER A 94 -5.52 -0.03 -8.74
N LEU A 95 -6.03 1.07 -9.29
CA LEU A 95 -7.16 1.11 -10.19
C LEU A 95 -6.73 1.17 -11.66
N THR A 96 -5.56 1.75 -11.94
CA THR A 96 -5.06 2.01 -13.30
C THR A 96 -3.96 1.04 -13.73
N LEU A 97 -3.60 0.05 -12.92
CA LEU A 97 -2.52 -0.89 -13.20
C LEU A 97 -2.58 -1.53 -14.60
N PRO A 98 -3.75 -1.98 -15.14
CA PRO A 98 -3.76 -2.60 -16.46
C PRO A 98 -3.26 -1.65 -17.56
N PHE A 99 -3.63 -0.37 -17.49
CA PHE A 99 -3.14 0.66 -18.43
C PHE A 99 -1.61 0.78 -18.40
N TRP A 100 -1.02 0.71 -17.21
CA TRP A 100 0.43 0.80 -17.05
C TRP A 100 1.15 -0.48 -17.47
N GLN A 101 0.57 -1.66 -17.23
CA GLN A 101 1.14 -2.93 -17.69
C GLN A 101 1.19 -3.04 -19.21
N ASP A 102 0.18 -2.51 -19.91
CA ASP A 102 0.16 -2.45 -21.37
C ASP A 102 1.31 -1.59 -21.93
N LEU A 103 1.65 -0.50 -21.23
CA LEU A 103 2.70 0.44 -21.65
C LEU A 103 4.11 0.02 -21.17
N LEU A 104 4.19 -0.69 -20.05
CA LEU A 104 5.41 -1.13 -19.40
C LEU A 104 5.33 -2.63 -19.10
N PRO A 105 5.48 -3.50 -20.13
CA PRO A 105 5.52 -4.94 -19.91
C PRO A 105 6.64 -5.31 -18.94
N GLY A 106 6.36 -6.13 -17.93
CA GLY A 106 7.34 -6.48 -16.90
C GLY A 106 7.39 -5.51 -15.71
N VAL A 107 6.50 -4.52 -15.62
CA VAL A 107 6.48 -3.59 -14.49
C VAL A 107 6.24 -4.33 -13.17
N LYS A 108 7.18 -4.19 -12.24
CA LYS A 108 7.09 -4.78 -10.91
C LYS A 108 6.19 -3.94 -10.00
N THR A 109 5.26 -4.60 -9.32
CA THR A 109 4.26 -3.96 -8.46
C THR A 109 4.55 -4.25 -6.98
N LEU A 110 4.91 -3.22 -6.23
CA LEU A 110 5.04 -3.30 -4.77
C LEU A 110 3.73 -2.94 -4.10
N ILE A 111 3.10 -3.88 -3.40
CA ILE A 111 1.82 -3.71 -2.72
C ILE A 111 2.08 -3.52 -1.22
N MET A 112 1.88 -2.30 -0.72
CA MET A 112 1.94 -1.99 0.71
C MET A 112 0.57 -2.17 1.35
N VAL A 113 0.45 -3.17 2.21
CA VAL A 113 -0.78 -3.50 2.93
C VAL A 113 -0.74 -2.88 4.32
N ARG A 114 -1.86 -2.31 4.74
CA ARG A 114 -2.07 -1.76 6.07
C ARG A 114 -3.46 -2.16 6.55
N ASN A 115 -3.61 -2.27 7.88
CA ASN A 115 -4.89 -2.58 8.50
C ASN A 115 -6.02 -1.68 7.95
N PRO A 116 -7.16 -2.27 7.51
CA PRO A 116 -8.28 -1.52 6.94
C PRO A 116 -8.81 -0.39 7.84
N LEU A 117 -8.87 -0.59 9.15
CA LEU A 117 -9.33 0.43 10.09
C LEU A 117 -8.33 1.56 10.23
N GLU A 118 -7.02 1.29 10.16
CA GLU A 118 -6.01 2.35 10.19
C GLU A 118 -6.07 3.21 8.94
N VAL A 119 -6.33 2.60 7.77
CA VAL A 119 -6.54 3.35 6.53
C VAL A 119 -7.80 4.19 6.63
N ALA A 120 -8.92 3.62 7.07
CA ALA A 120 -10.18 4.34 7.25
C ALA A 120 -10.08 5.48 8.27
N HIS A 121 -9.39 5.26 9.39
CA HIS A 121 -9.08 6.28 10.39
C HIS A 121 -8.24 7.41 9.78
N SER A 122 -7.15 7.06 9.08
CA SER A 122 -6.27 8.05 8.44
C SER A 122 -7.02 8.90 7.40
N MET A 123 -7.95 8.30 6.65
CA MET A 123 -8.78 9.03 5.68
C MET A 123 -9.80 9.94 6.38
N LYS A 124 -10.40 9.49 7.48
CA LYS A 124 -11.30 10.31 8.27
C LYS A 124 -10.62 11.57 8.80
N GLU A 125 -9.43 11.42 9.40
CA GLU A 125 -8.68 12.55 9.96
C GLU A 125 -8.27 13.57 8.87
N ARG A 126 -7.91 13.09 7.67
CA ARG A 126 -7.46 13.95 6.58
C ARG A 126 -8.60 14.57 5.76
N ASN A 127 -9.63 13.79 5.45
CA ASN A 127 -10.66 14.14 4.46
C ASN A 127 -12.06 14.28 5.07
N GLY A 128 -12.26 14.01 6.36
CA GLY A 128 -13.58 14.02 7.00
C GLY A 128 -14.50 12.87 6.55
N THR A 129 -13.94 11.81 5.94
CA THR A 129 -14.73 10.69 5.42
C THR A 129 -15.24 9.76 6.52
N SER A 130 -16.32 9.01 6.26
CA SER A 130 -16.78 7.97 7.18
C SER A 130 -15.87 6.73 7.17
N TYR A 131 -15.84 5.97 8.28
CA TYR A 131 -15.14 4.68 8.33
C TYR A 131 -15.63 3.70 7.28
N SER A 132 -16.96 3.63 7.07
CA SER A 132 -17.56 2.77 6.04
C SER A 132 -17.05 3.11 4.64
N PHE A 133 -16.86 4.40 4.35
CA PHE A 133 -16.31 4.84 3.08
C PHE A 133 -14.84 4.44 2.92
N GLY A 134 -14.02 4.67 3.95
CA GLY A 134 -12.60 4.26 3.93
C GLY A 134 -12.41 2.75 3.81
N LEU A 135 -13.20 1.94 4.54
CA LEU A 135 -13.18 0.49 4.45
C LEU A 135 -13.61 -0.01 3.06
N ARG A 136 -14.61 0.63 2.45
CA ARG A 136 -15.07 0.29 1.10
C ARG A 136 -14.01 0.59 0.05
N LEU A 137 -13.37 1.75 0.12
CA LEU A 137 -12.27 2.07 -0.79
C LEU A 137 -11.08 1.14 -0.59
N TRP A 138 -10.72 0.84 0.66
CA TRP A 138 -9.68 -0.14 0.97
C TRP A 138 -9.96 -1.49 0.30
N GLU A 139 -11.20 -1.98 0.40
CA GLU A 139 -11.62 -3.23 -0.23
C GLU A 139 -11.47 -3.17 -1.76
N ILE A 140 -12.02 -2.12 -2.40
CA ILE A 140 -12.00 -1.98 -3.85
C ILE A 140 -10.56 -1.93 -4.37
N TYR A 141 -9.72 -1.07 -3.79
CA TYR A 141 -8.34 -0.88 -4.24
C TYR A 141 -7.51 -2.15 -4.13
N ASN A 142 -7.63 -2.87 -3.01
CA ASN A 142 -6.87 -4.10 -2.81
C ASN A 142 -7.38 -5.24 -3.70
N LYS A 143 -8.70 -5.36 -3.94
CA LYS A 143 -9.26 -6.34 -4.88
C LYS A 143 -8.74 -6.13 -6.30
N ARG A 144 -8.81 -4.89 -6.80
CA ARG A 144 -8.32 -4.55 -8.15
C ARG A 144 -6.84 -4.87 -8.33
N LEU A 145 -6.02 -4.56 -7.32
CA LEU A 145 -4.60 -4.90 -7.32
C LEU A 145 -4.37 -6.41 -7.43
N ILE A 146 -5.03 -7.22 -6.60
CA ILE A 146 -4.77 -8.66 -6.60
C ILE A 146 -5.31 -9.38 -7.84
N GLU A 147 -6.37 -8.85 -8.45
CA GLU A 147 -6.97 -9.36 -9.69
C GLU A 147 -6.07 -9.07 -10.90
N THR A 148 -5.37 -7.93 -10.89
CA THR A 148 -4.58 -7.44 -12.02
C THR A 148 -3.10 -7.79 -11.92
N ALA A 149 -2.50 -7.62 -10.74
CA ALA A 149 -1.07 -7.80 -10.54
C ALA A 149 -0.72 -9.29 -10.58
N SER A 150 0.10 -9.66 -11.57
CA SER A 150 0.65 -11.01 -11.71
C SER A 150 1.43 -11.41 -10.46
N LYS A 151 1.28 -12.67 -10.01
CA LYS A 151 2.01 -13.18 -8.83
C LYS A 151 3.53 -13.15 -9.00
N GLN A 152 4.03 -13.24 -10.23
CA GLN A 152 5.48 -13.20 -10.51
C GLN A 152 6.03 -11.78 -10.54
N GLU A 153 5.18 -10.79 -10.80
CA GLU A 153 5.57 -9.39 -10.96
C GLU A 153 5.11 -8.53 -9.79
N ARG A 154 4.62 -9.14 -8.71
CA ARG A 154 4.19 -8.42 -7.51
C ARG A 154 4.92 -8.90 -6.27
N LEU A 155 5.07 -7.99 -5.32
CA LEU A 155 5.53 -8.27 -3.97
C LEU A 155 4.57 -7.61 -2.98
N VAL A 156 3.97 -8.39 -2.10
CA VAL A 156 3.14 -7.86 -1.01
C VAL A 156 4.01 -7.64 0.21
N THR A 157 3.98 -6.44 0.78
CA THR A 157 4.64 -6.08 2.04
C THR A 157 3.61 -5.49 3.01
N HIS A 158 3.82 -5.69 4.31
CA HIS A 158 2.94 -5.18 5.35
C HIS A 158 3.59 -4.02 6.10
N TYR A 159 2.82 -2.97 6.37
CA TYR A 159 3.30 -1.73 6.98
C TYR A 159 4.05 -1.96 8.30
N ASP A 160 3.57 -2.90 9.12
CA ASP A 160 4.14 -3.19 10.45
C ASP A 160 5.55 -3.78 10.38
N LEU A 161 5.89 -4.43 9.26
CA LEU A 161 7.18 -5.08 9.06
C LEU A 161 8.35 -4.10 9.09
N PHE A 162 8.11 -2.85 8.70
CA PHE A 162 9.12 -1.79 8.76
C PHE A 162 9.40 -1.33 10.19
N PHE A 163 8.46 -1.51 11.11
CA PHE A 163 8.64 -1.17 12.53
C PHE A 163 9.21 -2.34 13.34
N GLU A 164 8.99 -3.57 12.87
CA GLU A 164 9.62 -4.78 13.43
C GLU A 164 11.08 -4.91 13.02
N ASN A 165 11.35 -4.90 11.70
CA ASN A 165 12.69 -5.00 11.14
C ASN A 165 12.76 -4.39 9.73
N ALA A 166 12.90 -3.06 9.69
CA ALA A 166 13.03 -2.29 8.44
C ALA A 166 14.13 -2.81 7.52
N GLU A 167 15.28 -3.20 8.07
CA GLU A 167 16.42 -3.63 7.26
C GLU A 167 16.10 -4.93 6.51
N ALA A 168 15.60 -5.95 7.23
CA ALA A 168 15.24 -7.22 6.61
C ALA A 168 14.16 -7.06 5.54
N GLU A 169 13.16 -6.22 5.79
CA GLU A 169 12.09 -5.98 4.82
C GLU A 169 12.58 -5.20 3.59
N LEU A 170 13.43 -4.18 3.78
CA LEU A 170 14.03 -3.45 2.67
C LEU A 170 14.96 -4.32 1.83
N ARG A 171 15.70 -5.27 2.42
CA ARG A 171 16.51 -6.24 1.65
C ARG A 171 15.63 -7.14 0.78
N ARG A 172 14.49 -7.61 1.30
CA ARG A 172 13.53 -8.41 0.51
C ARG A 172 13.02 -7.61 -0.69
N ILE A 173 12.67 -6.34 -0.48
CA ILE A 173 12.19 -5.46 -1.54
C ILE A 173 13.32 -5.13 -2.53
N ALA A 174 14.55 -4.92 -2.05
CA ALA A 174 15.70 -4.65 -2.89
C ALA A 174 16.00 -5.84 -3.82
N HIS A 175 16.01 -7.06 -3.27
CA HIS A 175 16.15 -8.30 -4.05
C HIS A 175 15.06 -8.44 -5.12
N PHE A 176 13.80 -8.23 -4.75
CA PHE A 176 12.68 -8.31 -5.69
C PHE A 176 12.78 -7.25 -6.80
N THR A 177 13.13 -6.01 -6.46
CA THR A 177 13.19 -4.89 -7.43
C THR A 177 14.47 -4.89 -8.27
N GLY A 178 15.56 -5.46 -7.76
CA GLY A 178 16.91 -5.33 -8.32
C GLY A 178 17.66 -4.10 -7.84
N LEU A 179 17.20 -3.44 -6.77
CA LEU A 179 17.92 -2.33 -6.13
C LEU A 179 19.21 -2.85 -5.44
N PRO A 180 20.26 -2.02 -5.35
CA PRO A 180 21.47 -2.39 -4.63
C PRO A 180 21.24 -2.46 -3.11
N ASP A 181 21.80 -3.50 -2.50
CA ASP A 181 21.73 -3.73 -1.05
C ASP A 181 22.60 -2.76 -0.22
N SER A 182 23.48 -2.00 -0.87
CA SER A 182 24.53 -1.18 -0.21
C SER A 182 23.97 -0.08 0.68
N GLU A 183 22.82 0.50 0.30
CA GLU A 183 22.21 1.62 1.02
C GLU A 183 21.06 1.18 1.95
N VAL A 184 20.71 -0.12 1.97
CA VAL A 184 19.56 -0.64 2.73
C VAL A 184 19.68 -0.34 4.23
N GLN A 185 20.86 -0.52 4.83
CA GLN A 185 21.06 -0.27 6.26
C GLN A 185 20.86 1.22 6.60
N LYS A 186 21.36 2.12 5.75
CA LYS A 186 21.18 3.57 5.93
C LYS A 186 19.73 3.98 5.72
N ALA A 187 19.06 3.43 4.72
CA ALA A 187 17.64 3.67 4.46
C ALA A 187 16.77 3.18 5.63
N ALA A 188 17.04 1.98 6.16
CA ALA A 188 16.34 1.42 7.32
C ALA A 188 16.43 2.32 8.55
N ALA A 189 17.57 2.99 8.77
CA ALA A 189 17.74 3.95 9.86
C ALA A 189 16.85 5.21 9.74
N LEU A 190 16.30 5.50 8.55
CA LEU A 190 15.34 6.60 8.35
C LEU A 190 13.95 6.27 8.91
N VAL A 191 13.67 4.99 9.21
CA VAL A 191 12.44 4.59 9.89
C VAL A 191 12.55 5.07 11.34
N THR A 192 12.12 6.31 11.55
CA THR A 192 11.99 6.85 12.91
C THR A 192 10.92 6.06 13.65
N LYS A 193 11.18 5.70 14.92
CA LYS A 193 10.15 5.25 15.88
C LYS A 193 9.16 6.37 16.22
N ARG A 194 8.77 7.21 15.24
CA ARG A 194 7.64 8.11 15.41
C ARG A 194 6.45 7.21 15.72
N ARG A 195 5.84 7.50 16.88
CA ARG A 195 4.74 6.73 17.46
C ARG A 195 3.78 6.37 16.35
N ARG A 196 3.58 5.08 16.13
CA ARG A 196 2.46 4.57 15.37
C ARG A 196 1.21 5.24 15.97
N HIS A 197 0.69 6.27 15.30
CA HIS A 197 -0.34 7.12 15.89
C HIS A 197 -1.64 6.35 16.17
N THR A 198 -1.83 5.23 15.46
CA THR A 198 -2.99 4.34 15.59
C THR A 198 -2.58 2.92 15.20
N HIS A 199 -2.91 1.93 16.03
CA HIS A 199 -2.61 0.52 15.78
C HIS A 199 -3.85 -0.35 16.00
N PHE A 200 -4.47 -0.81 14.93
CA PHE A 200 -5.56 -1.77 15.04
C PHE A 200 -5.10 -3.20 14.78
N THR A 201 -5.67 -4.17 15.50
CA THR A 201 -5.48 -5.60 15.27
C THR A 201 -6.63 -6.19 14.44
N ILE A 202 -6.57 -7.51 14.17
CA ILE A 202 -7.68 -8.22 13.52
C ILE A 202 -8.88 -8.32 14.47
N GLU A 203 -8.66 -8.46 15.76
CA GLU A 203 -9.71 -8.45 16.79
C GLU A 203 -10.47 -7.12 16.75
N HIS A 204 -9.77 -5.99 16.61
CA HIS A 204 -10.43 -4.69 16.45
C HIS A 204 -11.30 -4.61 15.18
N LEU A 205 -10.93 -5.29 14.08
CA LEU A 205 -11.79 -5.39 12.90
C LEU A 205 -13.09 -6.16 13.20
N ILE A 206 -12.97 -7.26 13.95
CA ILE A 206 -14.11 -8.09 14.36
C ILE A 206 -15.04 -7.30 15.30
N ASP A 207 -14.47 -6.63 16.30
CA ASP A 207 -15.21 -5.83 17.28
C ASP A 207 -15.92 -4.65 16.61
N ALA A 208 -15.26 -4.01 15.65
CA ALA A 208 -15.84 -2.96 14.81
C ALA A 208 -16.89 -3.49 13.80
N ARG A 209 -17.11 -4.81 13.76
CA ARG A 209 -18.03 -5.49 12.83
C ARG A 209 -17.72 -5.19 11.37
N VAL A 210 -16.44 -5.09 11.03
CA VAL A 210 -15.99 -5.00 9.63
C VAL A 210 -16.49 -6.21 8.86
N ALA A 211 -16.88 -6.01 7.60
CA ALA A 211 -17.41 -7.06 6.74
C ALA A 211 -16.42 -8.24 6.67
N PRO A 212 -16.88 -9.51 6.80
CA PRO A 212 -16.01 -10.67 6.79
C PRO A 212 -15.10 -10.73 5.56
N GLU A 213 -15.58 -10.33 4.39
CA GLU A 213 -14.84 -10.31 3.14
C GLU A 213 -13.62 -9.38 3.18
N VAL A 214 -13.73 -8.25 3.89
CA VAL A 214 -12.63 -7.31 4.10
C VAL A 214 -11.59 -7.90 5.05
N ILE A 215 -12.04 -8.58 6.11
CA ILE A 215 -11.16 -9.24 7.07
C ILE A 215 -10.39 -10.38 6.39
N GLU A 216 -11.07 -11.22 5.61
CA GLU A 216 -10.45 -12.33 4.90
C GLU A 216 -9.49 -11.86 3.80
N LEU A 217 -9.84 -10.81 3.05
CA LEU A 217 -8.92 -10.19 2.11
C LEU A 217 -7.66 -9.66 2.82
N TYR A 218 -7.82 -8.98 3.96
CA TYR A 218 -6.69 -8.49 4.74
C TYR A 218 -5.82 -9.63 5.26
N ARG A 219 -6.41 -10.70 5.79
CA ARG A 219 -5.70 -11.90 6.23
C ARG A 219 -4.89 -12.54 5.10
N ALA A 220 -5.49 -12.70 3.93
CA ALA A 220 -4.82 -13.27 2.76
C ALA A 220 -3.59 -12.43 2.35
N LEU A 221 -3.74 -11.11 2.30
CA LEU A 221 -2.66 -10.18 1.98
C LEU A 221 -1.53 -10.18 3.03
N VAL A 222 -1.88 -10.23 4.32
CA VAL A 222 -0.89 -10.35 5.41
C VAL A 222 -0.14 -11.69 5.31
N ALA A 223 -0.85 -12.79 5.03
CA ALA A 223 -0.25 -14.10 4.83
C ALA A 223 0.72 -14.09 3.64
N GLU A 224 0.33 -13.51 2.50
CA GLU A 224 1.21 -13.35 1.33
C GLU A 224 2.48 -12.56 1.65
N SER A 225 2.36 -11.48 2.45
CA SER A 225 3.52 -10.68 2.88
C SER A 225 4.52 -11.44 3.76
N SER A 226 4.08 -12.53 4.38
CA SER A 226 4.88 -13.35 5.30
C SER A 226 5.37 -14.66 4.67
N ALA A 227 4.67 -15.19 3.67
CA ALA A 227 4.94 -16.49 3.06
C ALA A 227 6.35 -16.55 2.41
N GLU A 228 6.79 -15.48 1.74
CA GLU A 228 8.12 -15.43 1.14
C GLU A 228 9.26 -15.40 2.17
N ARG A 229 8.98 -15.02 3.42
CA ARG A 229 9.96 -15.12 4.51
C ARG A 229 10.07 -16.53 5.06
N GLN A 230 8.99 -17.31 4.98
CA GLN A 230 9.03 -18.72 5.30
C GLN A 230 9.83 -19.46 4.26
N ASP A 231 9.66 -19.19 2.95
CA ASP A 231 10.48 -19.81 1.90
C ASP A 231 11.98 -19.52 2.02
N ASN A 232 12.39 -18.31 2.43
CA ASN A 232 13.80 -18.00 2.72
C ASN A 232 14.32 -18.60 4.05
N ARG A 233 13.43 -18.94 5.01
CA ARG A 233 13.81 -19.67 6.24
C ARG A 233 13.82 -21.19 6.01
N THR A 234 12.94 -21.74 5.19
CA THR A 234 12.89 -23.17 4.82
C THR A 234 13.93 -23.51 3.75
N ALA A 235 14.40 -22.58 2.92
CA ALA A 235 15.54 -22.81 2.03
C ALA A 235 16.85 -23.16 2.79
N VAL A 236 16.97 -22.75 4.06
CA VAL A 236 18.09 -23.11 4.94
C VAL A 236 17.79 -24.38 5.75
N THR A 237 16.56 -24.88 5.75
CA THR A 237 16.14 -26.03 6.56
C THR A 237 15.10 -26.89 5.84
N ALA A 238 15.57 -28.00 5.24
CA ALA A 238 14.80 -29.13 4.69
C ALA A 238 14.07 -28.83 3.37
N HIS A 239 14.33 -29.49 2.24
CA HIS A 239 14.51 -30.93 2.04
C HIS A 239 13.56 -31.77 2.91
N GLN A 240 12.24 -31.61 2.71
CA GLN A 240 11.25 -32.69 2.60
C GLN A 240 9.81 -32.17 2.73
N ALA A 241 8.94 -32.87 2.01
CA ALA A 241 7.48 -32.96 2.18
C ALA A 241 6.63 -31.77 1.69
N ALA A 242 6.29 -31.84 0.40
CA ALA A 242 5.13 -31.19 -0.18
C ALA A 242 3.82 -31.89 0.25
N LYS A 243 2.75 -31.12 0.50
CA LYS A 243 1.44 -31.34 -0.12
C LYS A 243 0.47 -30.16 0.07
N SER A 244 -0.22 -29.93 -1.02
CA SER A 244 -1.19 -28.90 -1.38
C SER A 244 -2.52 -28.95 -0.62
N ARG A 245 -3.20 -27.81 -0.56
CA ARG A 245 -4.67 -27.69 -0.69
C ARG A 245 -5.08 -26.25 -0.96
N GLU A 246 -5.61 -26.02 -2.17
CA GLU A 246 -6.37 -24.83 -2.55
C GLU A 246 -7.76 -24.87 -1.90
N SER A 247 -8.28 -23.69 -1.55
CA SER A 247 -9.70 -23.50 -1.27
C SER A 247 -10.19 -22.26 -1.99
N GLU A 248 -11.22 -22.48 -2.80
CA GLU A 248 -11.92 -21.54 -3.66
C GLU A 248 -12.66 -20.45 -2.84
N LEU A 249 -12.67 -19.22 -3.37
CA LEU A 249 -13.44 -18.09 -2.86
C LEU A 249 -14.61 -17.82 -3.81
N LEU A 250 -15.82 -17.73 -3.25
CA LEU A 250 -17.03 -17.26 -3.95
C LEU A 250 -17.52 -15.91 -3.37
N PRO A 251 -18.26 -15.09 -4.15
CA PRO A 251 -18.42 -13.67 -3.86
C PRO A 251 -19.79 -13.28 -3.25
N GLY A 252 -19.75 -12.33 -2.32
CA GLY A 252 -20.66 -11.18 -2.25
C GLY A 252 -21.78 -11.20 -1.21
N ALA A 253 -21.69 -10.32 -0.20
CA ALA A 253 -22.82 -9.55 0.33
C ALA A 253 -22.35 -8.31 1.13
N VAL A 254 -22.79 -7.12 0.73
CA VAL A 254 -22.51 -5.86 1.45
C VAL A 254 -23.43 -5.76 2.68
N THR A 255 -22.85 -5.81 3.89
CA THR A 255 -23.60 -5.59 5.15
C THR A 255 -23.31 -4.19 5.69
N ARG A 256 -24.37 -3.45 6.06
CA ARG A 256 -24.30 -2.09 6.59
C ARG A 256 -23.53 -2.05 7.93
N LEU A 257 -22.46 -1.27 7.98
CA LEU A 257 -21.66 -1.01 9.18
C LEU A 257 -22.38 -0.07 10.15
N ASN A 258 -22.41 -0.43 11.43
CA ASN A 258 -22.77 0.49 12.52
C ASN A 258 -21.54 1.35 12.89
N ALA A 259 -21.47 2.55 12.30
CA ALA A 259 -20.36 3.50 12.43
C ALA A 259 -20.03 3.99 13.88
N PHE A 260 -20.80 3.58 14.89
CA PHE A 260 -20.65 4.02 16.28
C PHE A 260 -19.56 3.29 17.08
N VAL A 261 -19.15 2.09 16.64
CA VAL A 261 -18.14 1.27 17.34
C VAL A 261 -16.69 1.70 17.03
N PRO A 262 -16.31 2.00 15.76
CA PRO A 262 -14.93 2.37 15.41
C PRO A 262 -14.40 3.62 16.14
N GLU A 263 -15.25 4.63 16.36
CA GLU A 263 -14.86 5.87 17.06
C GLU A 263 -14.48 5.61 18.51
N ARG A 264 -15.23 4.75 19.21
CA ARG A 264 -14.93 4.38 20.60
C ARG A 264 -13.63 3.60 20.70
N ILE A 265 -13.37 2.66 19.77
CA ILE A 265 -12.14 1.85 19.78
C ILE A 265 -10.91 2.75 19.56
N ALA A 266 -10.96 3.65 18.56
CA ALA A 266 -9.87 4.59 18.30
C ALA A 266 -9.58 5.50 19.51
N GLN A 267 -10.64 6.02 20.15
CA GLN A 267 -10.50 6.86 21.34
C GLN A 267 -9.93 6.09 22.53
N ILE A 268 -10.34 4.83 22.73
CA ILE A 268 -9.81 3.96 23.80
C ILE A 268 -8.32 3.69 23.58
N GLU A 269 -7.89 3.36 22.35
CA GLU A 269 -6.47 3.16 22.04
C GLU A 269 -5.66 4.44 22.27
N GLN A 270 -6.16 5.58 21.81
CA GLN A 270 -5.47 6.86 22.01
C GLN A 270 -5.29 7.17 23.51
N LEU A 271 -6.36 7.03 24.31
CA LEU A 271 -6.30 7.22 25.75
C LEU A 271 -5.35 6.24 26.44
N TYR A 272 -5.32 4.98 25.99
CA TYR A 272 -4.40 3.98 26.51
C TYR A 272 -2.94 4.31 26.17
N GLN A 273 -2.65 4.77 24.94
CA GLN A 273 -1.31 5.21 24.53
C GLN A 273 -0.85 6.46 25.27
N GLU A 274 -1.76 7.43 25.50
CA GLU A 274 -1.48 8.60 26.33
C GLU A 274 -1.16 8.19 27.77
N PHE A 275 -1.92 7.25 28.33
CA PHE A 275 -1.68 6.72 29.67
C PHE A 275 -0.32 5.99 29.78
N LEU A 276 0.01 5.13 28.81
CA LEU A 276 1.31 4.45 28.74
C LEU A 276 2.47 5.45 28.61
N ALA A 277 2.35 6.45 27.73
CA ALA A 277 3.37 7.48 27.57
C ALA A 277 3.56 8.32 28.84
N GLN A 278 2.48 8.63 29.56
CA GLN A 278 2.56 9.31 30.86
C GLN A 278 3.20 8.42 31.93
N ALA A 279 2.92 7.12 31.96
CA ALA A 279 3.52 6.17 32.88
C ALA A 279 5.04 6.00 32.63
N GLU A 280 5.45 5.88 31.37
CA GLU A 280 6.86 5.82 30.97
C GLU A 280 7.63 7.11 31.31
N ALA A 281 7.00 8.27 31.13
CA ALA A 281 7.58 9.56 31.49
C ALA A 281 7.79 9.69 33.01
N ARG A 282 6.83 9.21 33.82
CA ARG A 282 6.95 9.17 35.28
C ARG A 282 8.06 8.23 35.75
N HIS A 283 8.23 7.08 35.11
CA HIS A 283 9.28 6.11 35.45
C HIS A 283 10.69 6.57 35.06
N LYS A 284 10.83 7.45 34.04
CA LYS A 284 12.13 8.05 33.67
C LYS A 284 12.52 9.27 34.52
N ALA A 285 11.60 9.79 35.31
CA ALA A 285 11.81 10.96 36.18
C ALA A 285 12.11 10.59 37.65
N GLN A 286 12.19 9.30 37.97
CA GLN A 286 12.65 8.74 39.25
C GLN A 286 14.04 8.12 39.08
#